data_AF-A0A954V9T9-F1
#
_entry.id   AF-A0A954V9T9-F1
#
_cell.length_a   1.000
_cell.length_b   1.000
_cell.length_c   1.000
_cell.angle_alpha   90.00
_cell.angle_beta   90.00
_cell.angle_gamma   90.00
#
_symmetry.space_group_name_H-M   'P 1'
#
loop_
_entity.id
_entity.type
_entity.pdbx_description
1 polymer ?
#
loop_
_entity_poly.entity_id
_entity_poly.type
_entity_poly.pdbx_seq_one_letter_code
_entity_poly.pdbx_strand_id
1 'polypeptide(L)'
;MGDEIYVADLAYELGYPLLVVAANELGVINQTLQTLITAATFRDGLQVAGVILNDVHAKDADTGGEADVSVDSNFAEIQQRIVPPLLCHIGWGERSLPASIRWSELAER
;
A
#
# COMPACT_ATOMS: atom_id res chain seq x y z
N MET A 1 6.07 17.36 14.61
CA MET A 1 4.73 16.78 14.63
C MET A 1 4.57 16.20 16.02
N GLY A 2 3.63 16.70 16.82
CA GLY A 2 3.39 16.18 18.17
C GLY A 2 2.71 14.81 18.10
N ASP A 3 2.86 13.99 19.12
CA ASP A 3 2.34 12.60 19.23
C ASP A 3 0.80 12.48 19.08
N GLU A 4 0.10 13.59 18.88
CA GLU A 4 -1.36 13.67 18.72
C GLU A 4 -1.81 13.84 17.25
N ILE A 5 -0.89 14.07 16.30
CA ILE A 5 -1.21 14.25 14.88
C ILE A 5 -0.80 13.00 14.09
N TYR A 6 -1.78 12.33 13.49
CA TYR A 6 -1.53 11.19 12.61
C TYR A 6 -1.36 11.62 11.14
N VAL A 7 -0.81 10.72 10.31
CA VAL A 7 -0.71 10.95 8.86
C VAL A 7 -2.07 11.18 8.22
N ALA A 8 -3.13 10.56 8.76
CA ALA A 8 -4.50 10.77 8.30
C ALA A 8 -4.99 12.21 8.53
N ASP A 9 -4.63 12.84 9.65
CA ASP A 9 -4.96 14.25 9.92
C ASP A 9 -4.27 15.16 8.90
N LEU A 10 -2.97 14.91 8.66
CA LEU A 10 -2.20 15.67 7.67
C LEU A 10 -2.77 15.52 6.26
N ALA A 11 -3.12 14.29 5.85
CA ALA A 11 -3.68 14.02 4.53
C ALA A 11 -5.02 14.76 4.33
N TYR A 12 -5.86 14.76 5.37
CA TYR A 12 -7.11 15.51 5.36
C TYR A 12 -6.87 17.02 5.22
N GLU A 13 -5.94 17.57 5.99
CA GLU A 13 -5.65 19.02 5.99
C GLU A 13 -5.02 19.49 4.68
N LEU A 14 -4.17 18.66 4.06
CA LEU A 14 -3.53 18.97 2.79
C LEU A 14 -4.47 18.77 1.59
N GLY A 15 -5.48 17.91 1.71
CA GLY A 15 -6.44 17.61 0.64
C GLY A 15 -5.83 16.85 -0.54
N TYR A 16 -4.65 16.24 -0.38
CA TYR A 16 -4.03 15.41 -1.41
C TYR A 16 -4.47 13.94 -1.30
N PRO A 17 -4.57 13.22 -2.43
CA PRO A 17 -4.88 11.80 -2.40
C PRO A 17 -3.76 10.98 -1.75
N LEU A 18 -4.16 9.97 -0.99
CA LEU A 18 -3.27 9.02 -0.33
C LEU A 18 -2.76 7.95 -1.30
N LEU A 19 -1.48 7.64 -1.19
CA LEU A 19 -0.87 6.45 -1.76
C LEU A 19 -0.49 5.50 -0.63
N VAL A 20 -1.05 4.29 -0.63
CA VAL A 20 -0.75 3.29 0.41
C VAL A 20 0.33 2.36 -0.10
N VAL A 21 1.42 2.20 0.66
CA VAL A 21 2.48 1.22 0.37
C VAL A 21 2.39 0.11 1.41
N ALA A 22 2.21 -1.12 0.95
CA ALA A 22 2.00 -2.29 1.80
C ALA A 22 3.20 -3.25 1.67
N ALA A 23 3.75 -3.69 2.81
CA ALA A 23 4.81 -4.68 2.84
C ALA A 23 4.27 -6.05 2.42
N ASN A 24 4.88 -6.69 1.43
CA ASN A 24 4.44 -8.00 0.98
C ASN A 24 4.90 -9.09 1.96
N GLU A 25 4.08 -9.34 2.96
CA GLU A 25 4.30 -10.33 4.01
C GLU A 25 2.97 -10.85 4.56
N LEU A 26 3.03 -11.90 5.37
CA LEU A 26 1.86 -12.49 6.00
C LEU A 26 1.10 -11.44 6.81
N GLY A 27 -0.18 -11.25 6.48
CA GLY A 27 -1.06 -10.28 7.11
C GLY A 27 -1.31 -9.02 6.28
N VAL A 28 -0.54 -8.80 5.20
CA VAL A 28 -0.68 -7.62 4.33
C VAL A 28 -2.08 -7.41 3.79
N ILE A 29 -2.80 -8.49 3.45
CA ILE A 29 -4.18 -8.43 2.94
C ILE A 29 -5.09 -7.76 3.97
N ASN A 30 -5.03 -8.21 5.23
CA ASN A 30 -5.86 -7.67 6.30
C ASN A 30 -5.45 -6.23 6.64
N GLN A 31 -4.16 -5.96 6.78
CA GLN A 31 -3.64 -4.62 7.09
C GLN A 31 -3.99 -3.60 6.00
N THR A 32 -3.90 -3.99 4.73
CA THR A 32 -4.28 -3.15 3.59
C THR A 32 -5.77 -2.83 3.65
N LEU A 33 -6.63 -3.83 3.83
CA LEU A 33 -8.08 -3.60 3.96
C LEU A 33 -8.42 -2.72 5.16
N GLN A 34 -7.81 -2.93 6.31
CA GLN A 34 -8.00 -2.09 7.50
C GLN A 34 -7.58 -0.64 7.25
N THR A 35 -6.45 -0.43 6.57
CA THR A 35 -5.97 0.91 6.19
C THR A 35 -6.95 1.59 5.24
N LEU A 36 -7.45 0.86 4.22
CA LEU A 36 -8.41 1.39 3.25
C LEU A 36 -9.78 1.69 3.87
N ILE A 37 -10.28 0.83 4.76
CA ILE A 37 -11.51 1.06 5.52
C ILE A 37 -11.34 2.27 6.45
N THR A 38 -10.17 2.42 7.07
CA THR A 38 -9.87 3.57 7.92
C THR A 38 -9.85 4.84 7.10
N ALA A 39 -9.15 4.86 5.96
CA ALA A 39 -9.14 6.00 5.04
C ALA A 39 -10.56 6.37 4.59
N ALA A 40 -11.39 5.40 4.22
CA ALA A 40 -12.77 5.64 3.80
C ALA A 40 -13.69 6.17 4.91
N THR A 41 -13.43 5.84 6.18
CA THR A 41 -14.28 6.22 7.31
C THR A 41 -13.70 7.37 8.15
N PHE A 42 -12.48 7.81 7.87
CA PHE A 42 -11.83 8.89 8.58
C PHE A 42 -12.39 10.25 8.15
N ARG A 43 -13.07 10.95 9.06
CA ARG A 43 -13.76 12.22 8.81
C ARG A 43 -14.74 12.08 7.63
N ASP A 44 -14.60 12.91 6.61
CA ASP A 44 -15.43 12.85 5.39
C ASP A 44 -14.91 11.81 4.36
N GLY A 45 -13.88 11.04 4.72
CA GLY A 45 -13.20 10.09 3.86
C GLY A 45 -11.94 10.69 3.25
N LEU A 46 -10.88 9.88 3.19
CA LEU A 46 -9.64 10.19 2.51
C LEU A 46 -9.65 9.50 1.15
N GLN A 47 -9.37 10.27 0.11
CA GLN A 47 -9.22 9.72 -1.23
C GLN A 47 -7.93 8.90 -1.31
N VAL A 48 -8.05 7.64 -1.71
CA VAL A 48 -6.88 6.77 -1.96
C VAL A 48 -6.66 6.67 -3.46
N ALA A 49 -5.54 7.23 -3.95
CA ALA A 49 -5.12 7.15 -5.34
C ALA A 49 -4.78 5.71 -5.76
N GLY A 50 -4.24 4.91 -4.85
CA GLY A 50 -3.92 3.52 -5.12
C GLY A 50 -3.10 2.86 -4.03
N VAL A 51 -2.79 1.59 -4.27
CA VAL A 51 -1.95 0.75 -3.40
C VAL A 51 -0.72 0.29 -4.19
N ILE A 52 0.42 0.20 -3.52
CA ILE A 52 1.65 -0.41 -4.02
C ILE A 52 2.00 -1.56 -3.08
N LEU A 53 2.28 -2.73 -3.64
CA LEU A 53 2.80 -3.88 -2.89
C LEU A 53 4.32 -3.89 -2.99
N ASN A 54 5.04 -4.04 -1.89
CA ASN A 54 6.49 -3.93 -1.86
C ASN A 54 7.13 -5.11 -1.11
N ASP A 55 7.99 -5.88 -1.79
CA ASP A 55 8.77 -6.95 -1.16
C ASP A 55 9.83 -6.38 -0.23
N VAL A 56 9.71 -6.67 1.08
CA VAL A 56 10.62 -6.17 2.12
C VAL A 56 11.80 -7.11 2.40
N HIS A 57 11.70 -8.36 1.92
CA HIS A 57 12.74 -9.37 2.04
C HIS A 57 13.06 -10.01 0.68
N ALA A 58 14.31 -10.43 0.49
CA ALA A 58 14.64 -11.27 -0.65
C ALA A 58 13.97 -12.63 -0.48
N LYS A 59 13.45 -13.22 -1.56
CA LYS A 59 12.78 -14.54 -1.52
C LYS A 59 13.67 -15.65 -0.95
N ASP A 60 14.99 -15.52 -1.12
CA ASP A 60 15.99 -16.48 -0.67
C ASP A 60 16.80 -15.98 0.55
N ALA A 61 16.35 -14.94 1.24
CA ALA A 61 17.05 -14.45 2.43
C ALA A 61 17.03 -15.55 3.50
N ASP A 62 18.21 -16.10 3.77
CA ASP A 62 18.52 -17.15 4.75
C ASP A 62 18.28 -16.66 6.19
N THR A 63 17.02 -16.37 6.50
CA THR A 63 16.61 -15.64 7.70
C THR A 63 16.22 -16.59 8.82
N GLY A 64 16.87 -17.76 8.94
CA GLY A 64 16.69 -18.68 10.08
C GLY A 64 15.26 -19.10 10.40
N GLY A 65 14.30 -18.85 9.50
CA GLY A 65 12.87 -19.00 9.65
C GLY A 65 12.26 -19.45 8.32
N GLU A 66 11.05 -20.00 8.38
CA GLU A 66 10.36 -20.51 7.18
C GLU A 66 10.10 -19.37 6.19
N ALA A 67 10.32 -19.65 4.90
CA ALA A 67 10.01 -18.70 3.83
C ALA A 67 8.52 -18.31 3.89
N ASP A 68 8.23 -17.02 3.81
CA ASP A 68 6.85 -16.54 3.79
C ASP A 68 6.21 -16.87 2.43
N VAL A 69 5.47 -17.97 2.38
CA VAL A 69 4.78 -18.41 1.16
C VAL A 69 3.62 -17.49 0.74
N SER A 70 3.18 -16.57 1.61
CA SER A 70 2.09 -15.65 1.27
C SER A 70 2.51 -14.63 0.21
N VAL A 71 3.82 -14.33 0.10
CA VAL A 71 4.35 -13.33 -0.85
C VAL A 71 3.99 -13.64 -2.30
N ASP A 72 3.79 -14.92 -2.64
CA ASP A 72 3.47 -15.37 -3.98
C ASP A 72 1.99 -15.20 -4.35
N SER A 73 1.08 -15.10 -3.36
CA SER A 73 -0.37 -14.97 -3.59
C SER A 73 -0.93 -13.59 -3.25
N ASN A 74 -0.30 -12.86 -2.33
CA ASN A 74 -0.79 -11.58 -1.80
C ASN A 74 -1.17 -10.58 -2.90
N PHE A 75 -0.38 -10.44 -3.97
CA PHE A 75 -0.70 -9.52 -5.07
C PHE A 75 -2.07 -9.83 -5.71
N ALA A 76 -2.28 -11.10 -6.09
CA ALA A 76 -3.53 -11.52 -6.72
C ALA A 76 -4.71 -11.40 -5.76
N GLU A 77 -4.51 -11.75 -4.48
CA GLU A 77 -5.55 -11.69 -3.46
C GLU A 77 -5.96 -10.24 -3.13
N ILE A 78 -5.00 -9.31 -3.02
CA ILE A 78 -5.26 -7.88 -2.81
C ILE A 78 -6.01 -7.31 -4.00
N GLN A 79 -5.52 -7.56 -5.24
CA GLN A 79 -6.12 -7.02 -6.46
C GLN A 79 -7.61 -7.38 -6.60
N GLN A 80 -8.04 -8.53 -6.08
CA GLN A 80 -9.43 -8.96 -6.13
C GLN A 80 -10.34 -8.36 -5.04
N ARG A 81 -9.76 -7.76 -3.98
CA ARG A 81 -10.50 -7.36 -2.77
C ARG A 81 -10.56 -5.87 -2.53
N ILE A 82 -9.62 -5.11 -3.07
CA ILE A 82 -9.55 -3.66 -2.85
C ILE A 82 -10.34 -2.88 -3.91
N VAL A 83 -10.82 -1.70 -3.55
CA VAL A 83 -11.52 -0.79 -4.46
C VAL A 83 -10.55 0.16 -5.18
N PRO A 84 -9.56 0.79 -4.50
CA PRO A 84 -8.53 1.56 -5.20
C PRO A 84 -7.66 0.68 -6.10
N PRO A 85 -7.04 1.22 -7.14
CA PRO A 85 -6.18 0.44 -8.01
C PRO A 85 -4.93 -0.05 -7.28
N LEU A 86 -4.58 -1.33 -7.46
CA LEU A 86 -3.25 -1.85 -7.13
C LEU A 86 -2.30 -1.46 -8.27
N LEU A 87 -1.49 -0.43 -8.04
CA LEU A 87 -0.71 0.24 -9.09
C LEU A 87 0.47 -0.61 -9.57
N CYS A 88 1.18 -1.27 -8.65
CA CYS A 88 2.29 -2.15 -8.97
C CYS A 88 2.71 -3.04 -7.80
N HIS A 89 3.58 -4.00 -8.11
CA HIS A 89 4.38 -4.78 -7.18
C HIS A 89 5.85 -4.46 -7.41
N ILE A 90 6.57 -4.12 -6.35
CA ILE A 90 8.00 -3.82 -6.37
C ILE A 90 8.75 -4.98 -5.74
N GLY A 91 9.74 -5.51 -6.45
CA GLY A 91 10.59 -6.58 -5.94
C GLY A 91 11.63 -6.07 -4.94
N TRP A 92 12.17 -6.97 -4.12
CA TRP A 92 13.18 -6.62 -3.13
C TRP A 92 14.43 -6.02 -3.79
N GLY A 93 14.88 -4.87 -3.28
CA GLY A 93 16.05 -4.17 -3.78
C GLY A 93 15.83 -3.40 -5.09
N GLU A 94 14.64 -3.48 -5.68
CA GLU A 94 14.27 -2.67 -6.83
C GLU A 94 14.16 -1.19 -6.43
N ARG A 95 14.67 -0.30 -7.29
CA ARG A 95 14.78 1.15 -6.98
C ARG A 95 13.94 2.03 -7.90
N SER A 96 13.11 1.42 -8.73
CA SER A 96 12.30 2.10 -9.72
C SER A 96 10.87 1.62 -9.66
N LEU A 97 9.94 2.56 -9.83
CA LEU A 97 8.55 2.22 -10.09
C LEU A 97 8.33 2.02 -11.60
N PRO A 98 7.35 1.20 -12.00
CA PRO A 98 6.99 1.07 -13.40
C PRO A 98 6.64 2.43 -14.03
N ALA A 99 7.22 2.73 -15.19
CA ALA A 99 6.92 3.94 -15.94
C ALA A 99 5.48 4.02 -16.48
N SER A 100 4.73 2.91 -16.37
CA SER A 100 3.31 2.83 -16.72
C SER A 100 2.41 3.58 -15.75
N ILE A 101 2.87 3.91 -14.53
CA ILE A 101 2.05 4.66 -13.57
C ILE A 101 1.90 6.12 -14.02
N ARG A 102 0.67 6.52 -14.32
CA ARG A 102 0.32 7.88 -14.75
C ARG A 102 0.00 8.75 -13.54
N TRP A 103 1.04 9.28 -12.89
CA TRP A 103 0.91 10.07 -11.65
C TRP A 103 0.01 11.30 -11.77
N SER A 104 0.01 11.96 -12.93
CA SER A 104 -0.87 13.11 -13.19
C SER A 104 -2.35 12.75 -13.07
N GLU A 105 -2.74 11.57 -13.57
CA GLU A 105 -4.13 11.10 -13.52
C GLU A 105 -4.56 10.71 -12.10
N LEU A 106 -3.60 10.39 -11.22
CA LEU A 106 -3.87 10.06 -9.82
C LEU A 106 -4.02 11.31 -8.93
N ALA A 107 -3.41 12.43 -9.32
CA ALA A 107 -3.44 13.69 -8.57
C ALA A 107 -4.70 14.53 -8.85
N GLU A 108 -5.40 14.27 -9.95
CA GLU A 108 -6.57 15.05 -10.42
C GLU A 108 -7.93 14.41 -10.05
N ARG A 109 -7.93 13.22 -9.45
CA ARG A 109 -9.16 12.52 -9.04
C ARG A 109 -9.73 13.03 -7.74
#